data_AF-A0A851H598-F1
#
_entry.id   AF-A0A851H598-F1
#
_cell.length_a   1.000
_cell.length_b   1.000
_cell.length_c   1.000
_cell.angle_alpha   90.00
_cell.angle_beta   90.00
_cell.angle_gamma   90.00
#
_symmetry.space_group_name_H-M   'P 1'
#
loop_
_entity.id
_entity.type
_entity.pdbx_description
1 polymer ?
#
loop_
_entity_poly.entity_id
_entity_poly.type
_entity_poly.pdbx_seq_one_letter_code
_entity_poly.pdbx_strand_id
1 'polypeptide(L)'
;MNEVSDARQIARESANLVLDGAVWSVTLLTDGEALANTVAPQMDSLYRTLQQHDQAAATPVLESLLPDIRALAMLLSSLRSKSTCSPSRFADEADWLAARIAVLALSHVAVTLPELSLLDEANRRLRMLSDRLHMTLPTAAPVLLTAPQRNPGMLQGWSRQRMSGMVGVAHGMQSLFMASRLAAQQCRDRLHPLWQRLQAPAGN
;
A
#
# COMPACT_ATOMS: atom_id res chain seq x y z
N MET A 1 -27.49 5.01 -23.39
CA MET A 1 -27.60 3.93 -22.37
C MET A 1 -26.26 3.86 -21.66
N ASN A 2 -26.26 4.11 -20.36
CA ASN A 2 -25.07 4.50 -19.57
C ASN A 2 -24.53 3.32 -18.75
N GLU A 3 -24.54 2.12 -19.32
CA GLU A 3 -24.29 0.86 -18.62
C GLU A 3 -22.93 0.83 -17.90
N VAL A 4 -21.92 1.48 -18.48
CA VAL A 4 -20.58 1.59 -17.88
C VAL A 4 -20.54 2.54 -16.69
N SER A 5 -21.35 3.60 -16.70
CA SER A 5 -21.45 4.55 -15.58
C SER A 5 -22.27 3.96 -14.44
N ASP A 6 -23.33 3.22 -14.77
CA ASP A 6 -24.17 2.52 -13.80
C ASP A 6 -23.38 1.39 -13.11
N ALA A 7 -22.58 0.62 -13.87
CA ALA A 7 -21.71 -0.40 -13.28
C ALA A 7 -20.62 0.20 -12.36
N ARG A 8 -20.06 1.37 -12.70
CA ARG A 8 -19.10 2.09 -11.84
C ARG A 8 -19.76 2.68 -10.60
N GLN A 9 -21.01 3.15 -10.73
CA GLN A 9 -21.78 3.67 -9.61
C GLN A 9 -22.15 2.54 -8.64
N ILE A 10 -22.63 1.40 -9.15
CA ILE A 10 -22.93 0.21 -8.35
C ILE A 10 -21.67 -0.30 -7.65
N ALA A 11 -20.51 -0.34 -8.32
CA ALA A 11 -19.24 -0.74 -7.71
C ALA A 11 -18.79 0.22 -6.59
N ARG A 12 -19.05 1.52 -6.73
CA ARG A 12 -18.79 2.52 -5.67
C ARG A 12 -19.75 2.36 -4.51
N GLU A 13 -21.04 2.14 -4.78
CA GLU A 13 -22.07 1.94 -3.77
C GLU A 13 -21.85 0.64 -2.98
N SER A 14 -21.46 -0.45 -3.66
CA SER A 14 -21.09 -1.71 -3.00
C SER A 14 -19.76 -1.63 -2.25
N ALA A 15 -18.77 -0.89 -2.73
CA ALA A 15 -17.58 -0.57 -1.94
C ALA A 15 -17.95 0.25 -0.68
N ASN A 16 -18.84 1.23 -0.79
CA ASN A 16 -19.29 2.02 0.36
C ASN A 16 -20.07 1.19 1.39
N LEU A 17 -20.77 0.12 0.98
CA LEU A 17 -21.43 -0.82 1.89
C LEU A 17 -20.44 -1.71 2.66
N VAL A 18 -19.27 -1.98 2.09
CA VAL A 18 -18.18 -2.73 2.77
C VAL A 18 -17.39 -1.83 3.71
N LEU A 19 -17.30 -0.53 3.40
CA LEU A 19 -16.53 0.45 4.13
C LEU A 19 -17.37 1.07 5.28
N ASP A 20 -17.45 0.37 6.42
CA ASP A 20 -18.12 0.91 7.61
C ASP A 20 -17.40 2.16 8.17
N GLY A 21 -18.05 3.33 8.02
CA GLY A 21 -17.63 4.60 8.62
C GLY A 21 -16.82 5.52 7.70
N ALA A 22 -16.28 6.61 8.26
CA ALA A 22 -15.48 7.57 7.50
C ALA A 22 -14.13 6.95 7.11
N VAL A 23 -13.98 6.65 5.82
CA VAL A 23 -12.73 6.17 5.23
C VAL A 23 -12.27 7.09 4.10
N TRP A 24 -10.95 7.15 3.91
CA TRP A 24 -10.31 7.94 2.85
C TRP A 24 -9.63 7.00 1.86
N SER A 25 -9.93 7.19 0.57
CA SER A 25 -9.28 6.45 -0.51
C SER A 25 -7.80 6.80 -0.58
N VAL A 26 -6.96 5.78 -0.77
CA VAL A 26 -5.51 5.88 -0.96
C VAL A 26 -5.18 5.17 -2.27
N THR A 27 -4.56 5.90 -3.20
CA THR A 27 -4.05 5.34 -4.45
C THR A 27 -2.53 5.30 -4.42
N LEU A 28 -2.01 4.09 -4.19
CA LEU A 28 -0.63 3.64 -4.28
C LEU A 28 -0.06 3.56 -5.69
N LEU A 29 1.02 4.22 -6.10
CA LEU A 29 1.81 3.74 -7.24
C LEU A 29 2.95 2.86 -6.70
N THR A 30 3.01 1.59 -7.10
CA THR A 30 3.92 0.57 -6.54
C THR A 30 5.29 0.56 -7.23
N ASP A 31 5.82 1.75 -7.49
CA ASP A 31 7.06 1.99 -8.20
C ASP A 31 8.29 1.55 -7.37
N GLY A 32 8.22 1.69 -6.05
CA GLY A 32 9.27 1.26 -5.14
C GLY A 32 9.55 -0.25 -5.18
N GLU A 33 8.51 -1.09 -5.22
CA GLU A 33 8.63 -2.54 -5.38
C GLU A 33 9.19 -2.90 -6.76
N ALA A 34 8.69 -2.27 -7.83
CA ALA A 34 9.17 -2.52 -9.17
C ALA A 34 10.68 -2.24 -9.27
N LEU A 35 11.11 -1.03 -8.83
CA LEU A 35 12.51 -0.63 -8.80
C LEU A 35 13.37 -1.51 -7.88
N ALA A 36 12.80 -2.07 -6.81
CA ALA A 36 13.50 -2.97 -5.90
C ALA A 36 13.87 -4.32 -6.53
N ASN A 37 13.05 -4.79 -7.47
CA ASN A 37 13.10 -6.16 -7.98
C ASN A 37 13.60 -6.24 -9.42
N THR A 38 13.84 -5.10 -10.10
CA THR A 38 14.37 -5.05 -11.47
C THR A 38 15.82 -4.58 -11.51
N VAL A 39 16.68 -5.29 -12.26
CA VAL A 39 18.11 -4.94 -12.47
C VAL A 39 18.28 -3.71 -13.38
N ALA A 40 17.24 -3.31 -14.11
CA ALA A 40 17.20 -2.06 -14.88
C ALA A 40 15.78 -1.45 -14.80
N PRO A 41 15.64 -0.13 -14.54
CA PRO A 41 14.33 0.49 -14.46
C PRO A 41 13.66 0.47 -15.83
N GLN A 42 12.50 -0.19 -15.96
CA GLN A 42 11.59 0.01 -17.10
C GLN A 42 10.89 1.37 -16.92
N MET A 43 11.67 2.45 -17.02
CA MET A 43 11.23 3.82 -16.76
C MET A 43 10.00 4.19 -17.62
N ASP A 44 9.93 3.66 -18.84
CA ASP A 44 8.85 3.90 -19.81
C ASP A 44 7.47 3.39 -19.35
N SER A 45 7.44 2.32 -18.54
CA SER A 45 6.19 1.78 -17.99
C SER A 45 5.64 2.70 -16.91
N LEU A 46 6.52 3.18 -16.02
CA LEU A 46 6.19 4.10 -14.94
C LEU A 46 5.67 5.44 -15.44
N TYR A 47 6.35 6.04 -16.42
CA TYR A 47 5.91 7.30 -17.03
C TYR A 47 4.54 7.16 -17.72
N ARG A 48 4.27 6.03 -18.38
CA ARG A 48 2.95 5.76 -18.98
C ARG A 48 1.85 5.63 -17.94
N THR A 49 2.10 4.88 -16.86
CA THR A 49 1.14 4.76 -15.74
C THR A 49 0.87 6.13 -15.13
N LEU A 50 1.90 6.94 -14.90
CA LEU A 50 1.76 8.30 -14.38
C LEU A 50 0.92 9.21 -15.29
N GLN A 51 1.15 9.18 -16.61
CA GLN A 51 0.39 9.99 -17.57
C GLN A 51 -1.08 9.58 -17.67
N GLN A 52 -1.39 8.29 -17.54
CA GLN A 52 -2.78 7.79 -17.54
C GLN A 52 -3.56 8.22 -16.29
N HIS A 53 -2.85 8.54 -15.20
CA HIS A 53 -3.45 8.89 -13.91
C HIS A 53 -3.71 10.38 -13.68
N ASP A 54 -3.31 11.24 -14.61
CA ASP A 54 -3.62 12.69 -14.58
C ASP A 54 -5.14 12.99 -14.69
N GLN A 55 -5.99 11.97 -14.85
CA GLN A 55 -7.46 12.08 -14.92
C GLN A 55 -8.19 11.47 -13.70
N ALA A 56 -7.47 11.01 -12.67
CA ALA A 56 -8.08 10.42 -11.49
C ALA A 56 -8.58 11.49 -10.50
N ALA A 57 -9.73 11.24 -9.86
CA ALA A 57 -10.36 12.17 -8.91
C ALA A 57 -9.61 12.37 -7.58
N ALA A 58 -8.56 11.57 -7.32
CA ALA A 58 -7.70 11.68 -6.15
C ALA A 58 -6.23 11.59 -6.58
N THR A 59 -5.40 12.51 -6.10
CA THR A 59 -3.96 12.53 -6.39
C THR A 59 -3.31 11.26 -5.83
N PRO A 60 -2.68 10.41 -6.67
CA PRO A 60 -2.00 9.22 -6.19
C PRO A 60 -0.75 9.58 -5.37
N VAL A 61 -0.15 8.58 -4.75
CA VAL A 61 1.09 8.68 -3.97
C VAL A 61 2.13 7.71 -4.53
N LEU A 62 3.39 8.15 -4.64
CA LEU A 62 4.52 7.34 -5.12
C LEU A 62 5.15 6.52 -4.00
N GLU A 63 5.15 5.20 -4.09
CA GLU A 63 5.78 4.29 -3.11
C GLU A 63 7.28 4.57 -2.93
N SER A 64 8.00 4.98 -3.99
CA SER A 64 9.41 5.36 -3.91
C SER A 64 9.70 6.52 -2.95
N LEU A 65 8.68 7.34 -2.63
CA LEU A 65 8.78 8.44 -1.67
C LEU A 65 8.32 8.06 -0.27
N LEU A 66 7.91 6.80 -0.03
CA LEU A 66 7.61 6.23 1.29
C LEU A 66 8.65 5.15 1.63
N PRO A 67 9.88 5.54 2.05
CA PRO A 67 10.96 4.59 2.31
C PRO A 67 10.61 3.58 3.42
N ASP A 68 9.71 3.96 4.34
CA ASP A 68 9.21 3.10 5.40
C ASP A 68 8.52 1.82 4.87
N ILE A 69 7.91 1.86 3.67
CA ILE A 69 7.33 0.67 3.03
C ILE A 69 8.43 -0.34 2.74
N ARG A 70 9.51 0.09 2.09
CA ARG A 70 10.64 -0.79 1.79
C ARG A 70 11.29 -1.31 3.06
N ALA A 71 11.52 -0.43 4.05
CA ALA A 71 12.15 -0.81 5.32
C ALA A 71 11.33 -1.90 6.02
N LEU A 72 10.02 -1.74 6.11
CA LEU A 72 9.13 -2.70 6.74
C LEU A 72 9.01 -4.00 5.93
N ALA A 73 9.00 -3.95 4.59
CA ALA A 73 9.02 -5.16 3.76
C ALA A 73 10.30 -5.98 3.96
N MET A 74 11.47 -5.32 4.05
CA MET A 74 12.74 -5.99 4.37
C MET A 74 12.74 -6.58 5.79
N LEU A 75 12.16 -5.88 6.77
CA LEU A 75 12.01 -6.41 8.11
C LEU A 75 11.09 -7.65 8.13
N LEU A 76 9.92 -7.59 7.49
CA LEU A 76 9.00 -8.73 7.41
C LEU A 76 9.67 -9.93 6.75
N SER A 77 10.42 -9.70 5.67
CA SER A 77 11.24 -10.73 5.03
C SER A 77 12.26 -11.38 5.97
N SER A 78 13.02 -10.58 6.72
CA SER A 78 14.07 -11.09 7.61
C SER A 78 13.51 -11.96 8.74
N LEU A 79 12.25 -11.75 9.14
CA LEU A 79 11.58 -12.54 10.16
C LEU A 79 11.14 -13.93 9.66
N ARG A 80 11.05 -14.14 8.34
CA ARG A 80 10.64 -15.41 7.72
C ARG A 80 11.79 -16.39 7.54
N SER A 81 13.02 -15.90 7.34
CA SER A 81 14.12 -16.76 6.87
C SER A 81 15.45 -16.51 7.59
N LYS A 82 15.97 -17.57 8.23
CA LYS A 82 17.41 -17.72 8.49
C LYS A 82 18.03 -18.41 7.28
N SER A 83 18.12 -17.72 6.15
CA SER A 83 18.80 -18.26 4.97
C SER A 83 20.32 -18.22 5.17
N THR A 84 21.01 -19.30 4.82
CA THR A 84 22.48 -19.36 4.83
C THR A 84 23.10 -18.66 3.62
N CYS A 85 22.31 -18.31 2.61
CA CYS A 85 22.72 -17.58 1.40
C CYS A 85 21.83 -16.35 1.17
N SER A 86 22.38 -15.30 0.54
CA SER A 86 21.59 -14.12 0.15
C SER A 86 20.58 -14.49 -0.95
N PRO A 87 19.27 -14.27 -0.76
CA PRO A 87 18.27 -14.60 -1.76
C PRO A 87 18.32 -13.64 -2.96
N SER A 88 17.87 -14.10 -4.13
CA SER A 88 17.72 -13.26 -5.33
C SER A 88 16.69 -12.13 -5.15
N ARG A 89 15.71 -12.35 -4.26
CA ARG A 89 14.73 -11.35 -3.83
C ARG A 89 14.58 -11.42 -2.31
N PHE A 90 14.84 -10.30 -1.63
CA PHE A 90 14.69 -10.25 -0.18
C PHE A 90 13.21 -10.29 0.24
N ALA A 91 12.39 -9.31 -0.16
CA ALA A 91 10.95 -9.29 0.14
C ALA A 91 10.11 -9.83 -1.01
N ASP A 92 9.17 -10.73 -0.72
CA ASP A 92 8.18 -11.18 -1.70
C ASP A 92 6.92 -10.27 -1.73
N GLU A 93 5.96 -10.56 -2.61
CA GLU A 93 4.76 -9.72 -2.80
C GLU A 93 3.94 -9.56 -1.51
N ALA A 94 3.88 -10.58 -0.66
CA ALA A 94 3.14 -10.50 0.60
C ALA A 94 3.85 -9.62 1.64
N ASP A 95 5.20 -9.56 1.62
CA ASP A 95 5.97 -8.62 2.45
C ASP A 95 5.67 -7.17 2.04
N TRP A 96 5.66 -6.91 0.72
CA TRP A 96 5.34 -5.58 0.18
C TRP A 96 3.90 -5.17 0.48
N LEU A 97 2.93 -6.07 0.28
CA LEU A 97 1.53 -5.79 0.60
C LEU A 97 1.31 -5.55 2.10
N ALA A 98 1.91 -6.37 2.96
CA ALA A 98 1.88 -6.18 4.40
C ALA A 98 2.47 -4.82 4.81
N ALA A 99 3.62 -4.47 4.25
CA ALA A 99 4.24 -3.18 4.50
C ALA A 99 3.34 -2.01 4.06
N ARG A 100 2.72 -2.08 2.88
CA ARG A 100 1.76 -1.06 2.41
C ARG A 100 0.59 -0.90 3.37
N ILE A 101 -0.01 -2.00 3.82
CA ILE A 101 -1.13 -1.98 4.78
C ILE A 101 -0.71 -1.28 6.08
N ALA A 102 0.42 -1.67 6.66
CA ALA A 102 0.92 -1.09 7.90
C ALA A 102 1.31 0.38 7.76
N VAL A 103 2.14 0.69 6.76
CA VAL A 103 2.70 2.03 6.56
C VAL A 103 1.62 3.03 6.21
N LEU A 104 0.59 2.66 5.44
CA LEU A 104 -0.52 3.55 5.04
C LEU A 104 -1.73 3.45 5.99
N ALA A 105 -1.68 2.56 7.00
CA ALA A 105 -2.80 2.18 7.86
C ALA A 105 -4.08 1.88 7.05
N LEU A 106 -3.94 1.00 6.07
CA LEU A 106 -5.08 0.57 5.25
C LEU A 106 -5.98 -0.33 6.10
N SER A 107 -7.25 0.05 6.17
CA SER A 107 -8.32 -0.78 6.71
C SER A 107 -8.89 -1.73 5.66
N HIS A 108 -8.79 -1.35 4.40
CA HIS A 108 -9.31 -2.12 3.27
C HIS A 108 -8.36 -2.01 2.07
N VAL A 109 -8.30 -3.06 1.26
CA VAL A 109 -7.51 -3.11 0.03
C VAL A 109 -8.36 -3.66 -1.11
N ALA A 110 -8.30 -2.98 -2.25
CA ALA A 110 -8.92 -3.46 -3.47
C ALA A 110 -8.12 -4.66 -4.01
N VAL A 111 -8.79 -5.80 -4.17
CA VAL A 111 -8.20 -7.07 -4.60
C VAL A 111 -9.13 -7.80 -5.56
N THR A 112 -8.56 -8.60 -6.45
CA THR A 112 -9.27 -9.59 -7.26
C THR A 112 -9.37 -10.92 -6.51
N LEU A 113 -10.22 -11.85 -6.98
CA LEU A 113 -10.38 -13.18 -6.37
C LEU A 113 -9.04 -13.94 -6.22
N PRO A 114 -8.15 -14.01 -7.23
CA PRO A 114 -6.86 -14.67 -7.09
C PRO A 114 -5.92 -14.04 -6.05
N GLU A 115 -6.08 -12.75 -5.75
CA GLU A 115 -5.24 -11.99 -4.81
C GLU A 115 -5.69 -12.12 -3.35
N LEU A 116 -6.80 -12.82 -3.06
CA LEU A 116 -7.28 -13.00 -1.69
C LEU A 116 -6.26 -13.74 -0.80
N SER A 117 -5.67 -14.82 -1.32
CA SER A 117 -4.64 -15.58 -0.58
C SER A 117 -3.39 -14.74 -0.29
N LEU A 118 -3.03 -13.83 -1.20
CA LEU A 118 -1.94 -12.88 -1.02
C LEU A 118 -2.26 -11.90 0.12
N LEU A 119 -3.49 -11.37 0.18
CA LEU A 119 -3.94 -10.50 1.26
C LEU A 119 -3.96 -11.22 2.61
N ASP A 120 -4.45 -12.47 2.65
CA ASP A 120 -4.47 -13.28 3.87
C ASP A 120 -3.05 -13.52 4.42
N GLU A 121 -2.11 -13.83 3.53
CA GLU A 121 -0.71 -14.01 3.87
C GLU A 121 -0.07 -12.71 4.37
N ALA A 122 -0.35 -11.57 3.72
CA ALA A 122 0.10 -10.26 4.19
C ALA A 122 -0.43 -9.94 5.59
N ASN A 123 -1.73 -10.14 5.83
CA ASN A 123 -2.35 -9.95 7.15
C ASN A 123 -1.80 -10.92 8.20
N ARG A 124 -1.49 -12.16 7.83
CA ARG A 124 -0.83 -13.14 8.71
C ARG A 124 0.55 -12.64 9.14
N ARG A 125 1.35 -12.09 8.23
CA ARG A 125 2.69 -11.53 8.54
C ARG A 125 2.62 -10.33 9.46
N LEU A 126 1.64 -9.44 9.27
CA LEU A 126 1.41 -8.32 10.18
C LEU A 126 1.01 -8.78 11.59
N ARG A 127 0.19 -9.83 11.70
CA ARG A 127 -0.14 -10.43 13.01
C ARG A 127 1.08 -11.02 13.69
N MET A 128 1.90 -11.79 12.98
CA MET A 128 3.15 -12.33 13.55
C MET A 128 4.10 -11.22 14.03
N LEU A 129 4.23 -10.13 13.29
CA LEU A 129 5.02 -8.97 13.71
C LEU A 129 4.39 -8.27 14.92
N SER A 130 3.07 -8.13 14.93
CA SER A 130 2.31 -7.56 16.05
C SER A 130 2.57 -8.30 17.34
N ASP A 131 2.50 -9.63 17.30
CA ASP A 131 2.72 -10.51 18.45
C ASP A 131 4.16 -10.37 18.99
N ARG A 132 5.16 -10.34 18.10
CA ARG A 132 6.57 -10.16 18.47
C ARG A 132 6.86 -8.80 19.11
N LEU A 133 6.19 -7.75 18.66
CA LEU A 133 6.37 -6.38 19.16
C LEU A 133 5.40 -6.02 20.30
N HIS A 134 4.53 -6.95 20.71
CA HIS A 134 3.42 -6.70 21.63
C HIS A 134 2.60 -5.45 21.26
N MET A 135 2.41 -5.22 19.97
CA MET A 135 1.80 -4.02 19.40
C MET A 135 0.75 -4.40 18.37
N THR A 136 -0.41 -3.76 18.38
CA THR A 136 -1.42 -4.00 17.34
C THR A 136 -1.04 -3.27 16.05
N LEU A 137 -0.70 -4.03 14.99
CA LEU A 137 -0.59 -3.50 13.63
C LEU A 137 -1.92 -3.61 12.89
N PRO A 138 -2.22 -2.69 11.96
CA PRO A 138 -3.44 -2.76 11.18
C PRO A 138 -3.40 -3.99 10.26
N THR A 139 -4.56 -4.60 10.07
CA THR A 139 -4.81 -5.58 9.01
C THR A 139 -5.91 -5.03 8.10
N ALA A 140 -5.95 -5.47 6.85
CA ALA A 140 -6.89 -4.94 5.87
C ALA A 140 -7.92 -5.99 5.44
N ALA A 141 -9.18 -5.56 5.33
CA ALA A 141 -10.25 -6.35 4.73
C ALA A 141 -10.25 -6.23 3.19
N PRO A 142 -10.67 -7.27 2.45
CA PRO A 142 -10.76 -7.21 1.00
C PRO A 142 -11.94 -6.35 0.53
N VAL A 143 -11.72 -5.56 -0.51
CA VAL A 143 -12.80 -5.02 -1.36
C VAL A 143 -12.63 -5.66 -2.74
N LEU A 144 -13.59 -6.51 -3.10
CA LEU A 144 -13.52 -7.26 -4.35
C LEU A 144 -13.75 -6.36 -5.56
N LEU A 145 -12.78 -6.34 -6.46
CA LEU A 145 -12.93 -5.69 -7.75
C LEU A 145 -13.74 -6.58 -8.70
N THR A 146 -14.64 -5.95 -9.45
CA THR A 146 -15.40 -6.61 -10.52
C THR A 146 -14.57 -6.80 -11.80
N ALA A 147 -13.48 -6.04 -11.94
CA ALA A 147 -12.55 -6.21 -13.05
C ALA A 147 -11.74 -7.50 -12.90
N PRO A 148 -11.40 -8.18 -14.02
CA PRO A 148 -10.69 -9.46 -13.98
C PRO A 148 -9.26 -9.34 -13.48
N GLN A 149 -8.66 -8.15 -13.61
CA GLN A 149 -7.31 -7.86 -13.18
C GLN A 149 -7.26 -6.45 -12.59
N ARG A 150 -6.36 -6.28 -11.64
CA ARG A 150 -5.97 -4.98 -11.12
C ARG A 150 -5.13 -4.24 -12.15
N ASN A 151 -5.16 -2.92 -12.12
CA ASN A 151 -4.17 -2.10 -12.82
C ASN A 151 -2.76 -2.44 -12.30
N PRO A 152 -1.87 -2.95 -13.16
CA PRO A 152 -0.51 -3.26 -12.75
C PRO A 152 0.20 -1.98 -12.32
N GLY A 153 1.03 -2.08 -11.29
CA GLY A 153 1.76 -0.92 -10.76
C GLY A 153 0.94 0.00 -9.84
N MET A 154 -0.31 -0.35 -9.51
CA MET A 154 -1.17 0.51 -8.68
C MET A 154 -1.84 -0.19 -7.51
N LEU A 155 -1.49 0.25 -6.30
CA LEU A 155 -2.19 0.19 -5.02
C LEU A 155 -3.57 0.89 -5.00
N GLN A 156 -4.70 0.26 -4.69
CA GLN A 156 -5.90 0.99 -4.23
C GLN A 156 -6.35 0.40 -2.90
N GLY A 157 -6.56 1.27 -1.93
CA GLY A 157 -7.01 0.90 -0.59
C GLY A 157 -7.69 2.06 0.11
N TRP A 158 -8.12 1.83 1.35
CA TRP A 158 -8.82 2.82 2.15
C TRP A 158 -8.28 2.83 3.58
N SER A 159 -7.99 4.02 4.08
CA SER A 159 -7.57 4.24 5.46
C SER A 159 -8.69 4.87 6.28
N ARG A 160 -8.81 4.50 7.55
CA ARG A 160 -9.63 5.21 8.55
C ARG A 160 -8.94 6.46 9.10
N GLN A 161 -7.76 6.80 8.58
CA GLN A 161 -7.04 8.00 8.93
C GLN A 161 -6.93 8.88 7.70
N ARG A 162 -7.30 10.15 7.87
CA ARG A 162 -7.17 11.13 6.81
C ARG A 162 -5.69 11.40 6.59
N MET A 163 -5.22 11.16 5.37
CA MET A 163 -3.89 11.63 4.97
C MET A 163 -4.01 13.08 4.50
N SER A 164 -3.40 14.01 5.23
CA SER A 164 -3.45 15.44 4.88
C SER A 164 -2.70 15.67 3.57
N GLY A 165 -3.29 16.45 2.66
CA GLY A 165 -2.75 16.74 1.33
C GLY A 165 -3.47 16.05 0.18
N MET A 166 -4.38 15.09 0.43
CA MET A 166 -5.19 14.44 -0.62
C MET A 166 -6.50 15.18 -0.98
N VAL A 167 -6.70 16.40 -0.46
CA VAL A 167 -7.90 17.19 -0.76
C VAL A 167 -7.53 18.34 -1.69
N GLY A 168 -7.82 18.15 -2.98
CA GLY A 168 -7.63 19.14 -4.01
C GLY A 168 -7.45 18.46 -5.37
N VAL A 169 -8.08 19.02 -6.40
CA VAL A 169 -7.94 18.55 -7.79
C VAL A 169 -6.64 19.14 -8.36
N ALA A 170 -5.52 18.78 -7.76
CA ALA A 170 -4.21 19.27 -8.16
C ALA A 170 -3.61 18.24 -9.13
N HIS A 171 -3.66 18.58 -10.42
CA HIS A 171 -3.18 17.76 -11.53
C HIS A 171 -1.65 17.93 -11.71
N GLY A 172 -1.00 16.94 -12.31
CA GLY A 172 0.41 16.98 -12.66
C GLY A 172 1.42 16.52 -11.60
N MET A 173 2.67 16.37 -12.05
CA MET A 173 3.76 15.76 -11.29
C MET A 173 4.07 16.48 -9.96
N GLN A 174 4.02 17.81 -9.91
CA GLN A 174 4.34 18.56 -8.68
C GLN A 174 3.37 18.22 -7.54
N SER A 175 2.08 18.10 -7.86
CA SER A 175 1.02 17.73 -6.93
C SER A 175 1.23 16.32 -6.38
N LEU A 176 1.59 15.38 -7.26
CA LEU A 176 1.96 14.01 -6.90
C LEU A 176 3.17 13.96 -5.95
N PHE A 177 4.26 14.67 -6.27
CA PHE A 177 5.45 14.73 -5.41
C PHE A 177 5.12 15.34 -4.05
N MET A 178 4.35 16.43 -4.01
CA MET A 178 3.95 17.08 -2.76
C MET A 178 3.05 16.19 -1.91
N ALA A 179 2.02 15.58 -2.50
CA ALA A 179 1.13 14.63 -1.83
C ALA A 179 1.93 13.46 -1.25
N SER A 180 2.89 12.93 -2.01
CA SER A 180 3.73 11.81 -1.58
C SER A 180 4.65 12.18 -0.43
N ARG A 181 5.25 13.38 -0.43
CA ARG A 181 6.09 13.87 0.68
C ARG A 181 5.28 14.10 1.95
N LEU A 182 4.09 14.69 1.84
CA LEU A 182 3.20 14.88 2.98
C LEU A 182 2.72 13.54 3.55
N ALA A 183 2.36 12.61 2.68
CA ALA A 183 2.05 11.23 3.05
C ALA A 183 3.21 10.57 3.79
N ALA A 184 4.43 10.67 3.26
CA ALA A 184 5.63 10.09 3.86
C ALA A 184 5.88 10.63 5.28
N GLN A 185 5.74 11.95 5.49
CA GLN A 185 5.89 12.55 6.81
C GLN A 185 4.87 11.98 7.81
N GLN A 186 3.58 11.94 7.44
CA GLN A 186 2.53 11.40 8.30
C GLN A 186 2.73 9.91 8.61
N CYS A 187 3.15 9.13 7.61
CA CYS A 187 3.45 7.72 7.80
C CYS A 187 4.60 7.53 8.77
N ARG A 188 5.65 8.34 8.68
CA ARG A 188 6.80 8.31 9.58
C ARG A 188 6.40 8.64 11.01
N ASP A 189 5.62 9.70 11.21
CA ASP A 189 5.15 10.10 12.54
C ASP A 189 4.31 8.99 13.18
N ARG A 190 3.47 8.32 12.39
CA ARG A 190 2.66 7.17 12.83
C ARG A 190 3.49 5.94 13.16
N LEU A 191 4.52 5.65 12.38
CA LEU A 191 5.38 4.47 12.59
C LEU A 191 6.46 4.70 13.65
N HIS A 192 6.59 5.92 14.17
CA HIS A 192 7.60 6.23 15.19
C HIS A 192 7.58 5.26 16.39
N PRO A 193 6.41 4.88 16.98
CA PRO A 193 6.36 3.91 18.07
C PRO A 193 6.82 2.51 17.64
N LEU A 194 6.52 2.10 16.41
CA LEU A 194 6.99 0.82 15.85
C LEU A 194 8.52 0.81 15.77
N TRP A 195 9.11 1.88 15.22
CA TRP A 195 10.55 1.98 15.05
C TRP A 195 11.28 2.05 16.40
N GLN A 196 10.71 2.74 17.40
CA GLN A 196 11.23 2.74 18.76
C GLN A 196 11.24 1.33 19.38
N ARG A 197 10.15 0.56 19.23
CA ARG A 197 10.09 -0.82 19.77
C ARG A 197 11.09 -1.76 19.13
N LEU A 198 11.38 -1.59 17.84
CA LEU A 198 12.39 -2.38 17.13
C LEU A 198 13.82 -2.04 17.56
N GLN A 199 14.05 -0.83 18.06
CA GLN A 199 15.36 -0.38 18.57
C GLN A 199 15.55 -0.68 20.06
N ALA A 200 14.48 -0.98 20.79
CA ALA A 200 14.59 -1.33 22.20
C ALA A 200 15.47 -2.58 22.34
N PRO A 201 16.47 -2.58 23.25
CA PRO A 201 17.29 -3.76 23.48
C PRO A 201 16.36 -4.91 23.86
N ALA A 202 16.58 -6.08 23.25
CA ALA A 202 15.89 -7.31 23.65
C ALA A 202 16.10 -7.48 25.16
N GLY A 203 15.03 -7.30 25.93
CA GLY A 203 15.09 -7.48 27.38
C GLY A 203 15.60 -8.88 27.68
N ASN A 204 16.67 -8.96 28.47
CA ASN A 204 17.22 -10.20 29.02
C ASN A 204 16.16 -11.04 29.73
#